data_AF-X1K7L8-F1
#
_entry.id   AF-X1K7L8-F1
#
_cell.length_a   1.000
_cell.length_b   1.000
_cell.length_c   1.000
_cell.angle_alpha   90.00
_cell.angle_beta   90.00
_cell.angle_gamma   90.00
#
_symmetry.space_group_name_H-M   'P 1'
#
loop_
_entity.id
_entity.type
_entity.pdbx_description
1 polymer ?
#
loop_
_entity_poly.entity_id
_entity_poly.type
_entity_poly.pdbx_seq_one_letter_code
_entity_poly.pdbx_strand_id
1 'polypeptide(L)'
;MALISITAPSSAEEGERVSVYVSVTNNRTIGYIFKIEISALPDVYPHYRIYYAEDIIFGGSAKGYRALFTMPDCNTTIFVNVERWENDRWNYEGVKSKIVSLEIPAPETFHLSILVPAWAVGGYVDPGSGDYLAYSTVKLTAHPLSGYQFTSWGRDASGTSPIYNLYMNSDKNVEAYFEKVPVPEYRGTITKKE
;
A
#
# COMPACT_ATOMS: atom_id res chain seq x y z
N MET A 1 21.50 26.80 23.80
CA MET A 1 21.33 25.44 23.24
C MET A 1 21.40 25.55 21.73
N ALA A 2 21.99 24.56 21.08
CA ALA A 2 21.95 24.46 19.62
C ALA A 2 20.52 24.18 19.14
N LEU A 3 20.13 24.73 17.98
CA LEU A 3 18.89 24.37 17.31
C LEU A 3 19.18 23.25 16.31
N ILE A 4 18.41 22.15 16.39
CA ILE A 4 18.55 20.99 15.51
C ILE A 4 17.32 20.92 14.59
N SER A 5 17.54 20.72 13.29
CA SER A 5 16.49 20.36 12.34
C SER A 5 16.83 19.08 11.59
N ILE A 6 15.81 18.28 11.29
CA ILE A 6 15.93 17.04 10.52
C ILE A 6 14.97 17.16 9.33
N THR A 7 15.51 16.96 8.14
CA THR A 7 14.77 16.86 6.88
C THR A 7 15.03 15.48 6.30
N ALA A 8 13.97 14.69 6.19
CA ALA A 8 13.90 13.36 5.60
C ALA A 8 12.47 13.17 5.05
N PRO A 9 12.20 12.19 4.17
CA PRO A 9 10.83 11.88 3.76
C PRO A 9 9.99 11.40 4.96
N SER A 10 8.66 11.38 4.81
CA SER A 10 7.73 10.85 5.82
C SER A 10 7.57 9.33 5.75
N SER A 11 7.79 8.75 4.56
CA SER A 11 7.74 7.33 4.26
C SER A 11 8.81 6.96 3.24
N ALA A 12 9.12 5.66 3.13
CA ALA A 12 9.98 5.08 2.09
C ALA A 12 9.66 3.60 1.91
N GLU A 13 9.85 3.07 0.71
CA GLU A 13 9.67 1.64 0.41
C GLU A 13 10.81 0.81 1.02
N GLU A 14 10.55 -0.46 1.34
CA GLU A 14 11.61 -1.39 1.77
C GLU A 14 12.73 -1.45 0.72
N GLY A 15 13.99 -1.34 1.17
CA GLY A 15 15.16 -1.34 0.28
C GLY A 15 15.48 0.02 -0.36
N GLU A 16 14.61 1.01 -0.23
CA GLU A 16 14.86 2.37 -0.75
C GLU A 16 16.03 3.04 -0.03
N ARG A 17 16.84 3.83 -0.76
CA ARG A 17 17.88 4.68 -0.17
C ARG A 17 17.31 6.01 0.33
N VAL A 18 17.15 6.13 1.63
CA VAL A 18 16.58 7.31 2.29
C VAL A 18 17.67 8.34 2.60
N SER A 19 17.47 9.57 2.12
CA SER A 19 18.34 10.72 2.39
C SER A 19 17.91 11.49 3.63
N VAL A 20 18.87 11.74 4.52
CA VAL A 20 18.68 12.48 5.76
C VAL A 20 19.58 13.72 5.74
N TYR A 21 18.97 14.89 5.91
CA TYR A 21 19.67 16.15 6.09
C TYR A 21 19.43 16.70 7.49
N VAL A 22 20.50 16.99 8.21
CA VAL A 22 20.46 17.57 9.56
C VAL A 22 21.12 18.94 9.52
N SER A 23 20.48 19.95 10.10
CA SER A 23 21.10 21.25 10.35
C SER A 23 21.28 21.48 11.84
N VAL A 24 22.49 21.86 12.24
CA VAL A 24 22.81 22.25 13.62
C VAL A 24 23.18 23.72 13.61
N THR A 25 22.42 24.54 14.34
CA THR A 25 22.64 25.98 14.47
C THR A 25 23.20 26.30 15.85
N ASN A 26 24.36 26.96 15.90
CA ASN A 26 24.94 27.46 17.13
C ASN A 26 24.39 28.86 17.43
N ASN A 27 23.37 28.95 18.31
CA ASN A 27 22.76 30.22 18.70
C ASN A 27 23.59 31.05 19.71
N ARG A 28 24.82 30.63 20.01
CA ARG A 28 25.75 31.40 20.85
C ARG A 28 26.56 32.38 20.01
N THR A 29 27.23 33.31 20.66
CA THR A 29 28.05 34.34 20.00
C THR A 29 29.43 33.86 19.59
N ILE A 30 29.95 32.80 20.22
CA ILE A 30 31.26 32.22 19.91
C ILE A 30 31.14 30.82 19.31
N GLY A 31 32.18 30.42 18.56
CA GLY A 31 32.28 29.09 17.99
C GLY A 31 32.65 28.02 19.01
N TYR A 32 32.13 26.82 18.83
CA TYR A 32 32.49 25.64 19.61
C TYR A 32 32.65 24.44 18.69
N ILE A 33 33.34 23.41 19.17
CA ILE A 33 33.33 22.09 18.56
C ILE A 33 32.05 21.40 18.99
N PHE A 34 31.30 20.88 18.01
CA PHE A 34 30.11 20.07 18.22
C PHE A 34 30.40 18.65 17.76
N LYS A 35 29.91 17.67 18.51
CA LYS A 35 29.80 16.27 18.10
C LYS A 35 28.38 16.04 17.62
N ILE A 36 28.25 15.54 16.41
CA ILE A 36 26.97 15.26 15.75
C ILE A 36 26.93 13.77 15.48
N GLU A 37 26.03 13.08 16.16
CA GLU A 37 25.74 11.67 15.91
C GLU A 37 24.33 11.54 15.33
N ILE A 38 24.23 10.91 14.15
CA ILE A 38 22.95 10.57 13.52
C ILE A 38 22.85 9.06 13.48
N SER A 39 21.78 8.52 14.05
CA SER A 39 21.51 7.09 14.14
C SER A 39 20.17 6.75 13.52
N ALA A 40 20.11 5.60 12.87
CA ALA A 40 18.88 4.97 12.44
C ALA A 40 18.48 3.94 13.51
N LEU A 41 17.24 4.04 13.98
CA LEU A 41 16.64 3.16 14.98
C LEU A 41 15.44 2.47 14.33
N PRO A 42 15.64 1.35 13.61
CA PRO A 42 14.55 0.52 13.14
C PRO A 42 13.74 -0.05 14.31
N ASP A 43 12.44 -0.24 14.16
CA ASP A 43 11.57 -0.75 15.23
C ASP A 43 11.90 -2.21 15.61
N VAL A 44 12.38 -3.00 14.66
CA VAL A 44 12.61 -4.45 14.82
C VAL A 44 14.09 -4.81 15.00
N TYR A 45 15.00 -3.97 14.52
CA TYR A 45 16.44 -4.25 14.50
C TYR A 45 17.22 -3.36 15.48
N PRO A 46 18.43 -3.77 15.88
CA PRO A 46 19.32 -2.90 16.64
C PRO A 46 19.56 -1.57 15.92
N HIS A 47 19.64 -0.50 16.70
CA HIS A 47 20.01 0.80 16.16
C HIS A 47 21.46 0.80 15.66
N TYR A 48 21.74 1.66 14.69
CA TYR A 48 23.09 1.82 14.16
C TYR A 48 23.35 3.27 13.76
N ARG A 49 24.61 3.68 13.85
CA ARG A 49 25.04 5.04 13.50
C ARG A 49 25.19 5.15 11.99
N ILE A 50 24.51 6.13 11.40
CA ILE A 50 24.56 6.43 9.96
C ILE A 50 25.48 7.62 9.64
N TYR A 51 25.80 8.43 10.64
CA TYR A 51 26.72 9.54 10.49
C TYR A 51 27.39 9.94 11.81
N TYR A 52 28.63 10.41 11.71
CA TYR A 52 29.39 10.97 12.82
C TYR A 52 30.27 12.11 12.32
N ALA A 53 30.26 13.23 13.03
CA ALA A 53 31.23 14.30 12.81
C ALA A 53 31.52 15.05 14.11
N GLU A 54 32.74 15.56 14.19
CA GLU A 54 33.12 16.58 15.16
C GLU A 54 33.58 17.81 14.39
N ASP A 55 32.89 18.94 14.60
CA ASP A 55 33.05 20.10 13.74
C ASP A 55 32.90 21.41 14.51
N ILE A 56 33.70 22.41 14.12
CA ILE A 56 33.52 23.77 14.63
C ILE A 56 32.31 24.40 13.93
N ILE A 57 31.35 24.86 14.72
CA ILE A 57 30.24 25.70 14.26
C ILE A 57 30.39 27.08 14.90
N PHE A 58 30.69 28.08 14.06
CA PHE A 58 30.84 29.47 14.51
C PHE A 58 29.56 30.01 15.15
N GLY A 59 29.72 31.00 16.03
CA GLY A 59 28.58 31.64 16.68
C GLY A 59 27.63 32.26 15.66
N GLY A 60 26.32 32.13 15.91
CA GLY A 60 25.26 32.58 15.01
C GLY A 60 25.16 31.84 13.68
N SER A 61 25.98 30.80 13.46
CA SER A 61 26.04 30.07 12.20
C SER A 61 25.36 28.71 12.30
N ALA A 62 24.99 28.15 11.14
CA ALA A 62 24.48 26.80 11.02
C ALA A 62 25.37 25.95 10.11
N LYS A 63 25.50 24.65 10.40
CA LYS A 63 26.17 23.67 9.54
C LYS A 63 25.23 22.52 9.20
N GLY A 64 25.30 22.04 7.96
CA GLY A 64 24.46 20.97 7.43
C GLY A 64 25.23 19.65 7.29
N TYR A 65 24.57 18.54 7.59
CA TYR A 65 25.10 17.19 7.55
C TYR A 65 24.18 16.30 6.74
N ARG A 66 24.75 15.44 5.89
CA ARG A 66 24.01 14.53 5.01
C ARG A 66 24.37 13.10 5.36
N ALA A 67 23.35 12.28 5.58
CA ALA A 67 23.45 10.85 5.83
C ALA A 67 22.50 10.08 4.92
N LEU A 68 22.76 8.79 4.75
CA LEU A 68 21.94 7.88 3.98
C LEU A 68 21.74 6.60 4.79
N PHE A 69 20.56 6.00 4.69
CA PHE A 69 20.33 4.63 5.14
C PHE A 69 19.44 3.89 4.14
N THR A 70 19.43 2.57 4.21
CA THR A 70 18.51 1.73 3.43
C THR A 70 17.31 1.43 4.31
N MET A 71 16.11 1.71 3.81
CA MET A 71 14.87 1.49 4.56
C MET A 71 14.69 -0.01 4.83
N PRO A 72 14.58 -0.43 6.11
CA PRO A 72 14.27 -1.82 6.44
C PRO A 72 12.78 -2.11 6.25
N ASP A 73 12.38 -3.36 6.49
CA ASP A 73 10.98 -3.85 6.50
C ASP A 73 10.16 -3.35 7.72
N CYS A 74 10.57 -2.24 8.34
CA CYS A 74 9.88 -1.64 9.47
C CYS A 74 10.11 -0.12 9.53
N ASN A 75 9.28 0.58 10.29
CA ASN A 75 9.47 2.00 10.53
C ASN A 75 10.86 2.23 11.14
N THR A 76 11.46 3.36 10.77
CA THR A 76 12.78 3.73 11.27
C THR A 76 12.75 5.14 11.84
N THR A 77 13.15 5.27 13.09
CA THR A 77 13.36 6.57 13.73
C THR A 77 14.77 7.06 13.43
N ILE A 78 14.88 8.20 12.77
CA ILE A 78 16.12 8.97 12.70
C ILE A 78 16.27 9.67 14.04
N PHE A 79 17.40 9.44 14.72
CA PHE A 79 17.72 10.07 15.98
C PHE A 79 19.03 10.87 15.83
N VAL A 80 19.01 12.13 16.25
CA VAL A 80 20.17 13.02 16.22
C VAL A 80 20.51 13.39 17.65
N ASN A 81 21.75 13.13 18.05
CA ASN A 81 22.32 13.60 19.31
C ASN A 81 23.41 14.62 19.03
N VAL A 82 23.37 15.76 19.73
CA VAL A 82 24.38 16.82 19.62
C VAL A 82 24.98 17.13 20.98
N GLU A 83 26.30 17.13 21.03
CA GLU A 83 27.09 17.55 22.19
C GLU A 83 28.04 18.66 21.79
N ARG A 84 28.43 19.50 22.76
CA ARG A 84 29.38 20.60 22.59
C ARG A 84 30.59 20.39 23.50
N TRP A 85 31.78 20.58 22.95
CA TRP A 85 33.01 20.57 23.73
C TRP A 85 33.18 21.89 24.48
N GLU A 86 33.27 21.83 25.81
CA GLU A 86 33.53 22.99 26.67
C GLU A 86 34.08 22.50 28.02
N ASN A 87 35.09 23.19 28.56
CA ASN A 87 35.74 22.84 29.84
C ASN A 87 36.25 21.40 29.88
N ASP A 88 36.99 20.99 28.84
CA ASP A 88 37.59 19.65 28.68
C ASP A 88 36.62 18.47 28.80
N ARG A 89 35.34 18.70 28.47
CA ARG A 89 34.31 17.66 28.42
C ARG A 89 33.27 17.92 27.34
N TRP A 90 32.59 16.85 26.94
CA TRP A 90 31.37 16.92 26.14
C TRP A 90 30.18 17.31 27.02
N ASN A 91 29.48 18.36 26.63
CA ASN A 91 28.27 18.85 27.30
C ASN A 91 27.09 18.64 26.35
N TYR A 92 26.00 18.09 26.88
CA TYR A 92 24.78 17.87 26.12
C TYR A 92 24.20 19.18 25.56
N GLU A 93 23.86 19.21 24.27
CA GLU A 93 23.20 20.36 23.63
C GLU A 93 21.75 20.10 23.26
N GLY A 94 21.41 18.87 22.89
CA GLY A 94 20.05 18.53 22.50
C GLY A 94 19.98 17.24 21.67
N VAL A 95 18.75 16.74 21.57
CA VAL A 95 18.40 15.66 20.63
C VAL A 95 17.22 16.08 19.76
N LYS A 96 17.09 15.43 18.61
CA LYS A 96 15.88 15.51 17.78
C LYS A 96 15.63 14.16 17.12
N SER A 97 14.37 13.85 16.86
CA SER A 97 14.00 12.65 16.13
C SER A 97 13.01 12.94 15.01
N LYS A 98 12.97 12.04 14.03
CA LYS A 98 11.96 12.01 12.97
C LYS A 98 11.73 10.56 12.56
N ILE A 99 10.47 10.15 12.46
CA ILE A 99 10.10 8.82 11.95
C ILE A 99 10.04 8.89 10.42
N VAL A 100 10.61 7.86 9.78
CA VAL A 100 10.35 7.49 8.39
C VAL A 100 9.52 6.21 8.46
N SER A 101 8.29 6.26 7.97
CA SER A 101 7.36 5.13 8.02
C SER A 101 7.63 4.17 6.87
N LEU A 102 7.47 2.86 7.08
CA LEU A 102 7.50 1.90 5.99
C LEU A 102 6.32 2.18 5.05
N GLU A 103 6.62 2.43 3.78
CA GLU A 103 5.62 2.54 2.74
C GLU A 103 5.21 1.13 2.32
N ILE A 104 3.93 0.81 2.55
CA ILE A 104 3.34 -0.43 2.09
C ILE A 104 2.74 -0.12 0.71
N PRO A 105 3.28 -0.69 -0.38
CA PRO A 105 2.72 -0.45 -1.70
C PRO A 105 1.25 -0.90 -1.71
N ALA A 106 0.40 -0.13 -2.40
CA ALA A 106 -0.97 -0.54 -2.62
C ALA A 106 -0.97 -1.95 -3.26
N PRO A 107 -1.85 -2.87 -2.81
CA PRO A 107 -1.87 -4.20 -3.36
C PRO A 107 -2.15 -4.13 -4.86
N GLU A 108 -1.42 -4.93 -5.64
CA GLU A 108 -1.67 -5.05 -7.08
C GLU A 108 -3.08 -5.63 -7.30
N THR A 109 -3.84 -5.04 -8.21
CA THR A 109 -5.19 -5.47 -8.56
C THR A 109 -5.34 -5.61 -10.07
N PHE A 110 -6.19 -6.54 -10.49
CA PHE A 110 -6.67 -6.64 -11.87
C PHE A 110 -8.15 -6.29 -11.96
N HIS A 111 -8.54 -5.68 -13.08
CA HIS A 111 -9.91 -5.29 -13.31
C HIS A 111 -10.73 -6.45 -13.87
N LEU A 112 -11.88 -6.75 -13.25
CA LEU A 112 -12.87 -7.70 -13.75
C LEU A 112 -14.06 -6.91 -14.31
N SER A 113 -14.32 -7.08 -15.60
CA SER A 113 -15.54 -6.63 -16.27
C SER A 113 -16.52 -7.78 -16.39
N ILE A 114 -17.72 -7.62 -15.83
CA ILE A 114 -18.82 -8.56 -15.95
C ILE A 114 -19.91 -7.95 -16.83
N LEU A 115 -20.39 -8.74 -17.78
CA LEU A 115 -21.48 -8.36 -18.67
C LEU A 115 -22.55 -9.47 -18.69
N VAL A 116 -23.81 -9.08 -18.51
CA VAL A 116 -24.97 -9.88 -18.92
C VAL A 116 -25.45 -9.31 -20.24
N PRO A 117 -25.21 -9.96 -21.39
CA PRO A 117 -25.58 -9.41 -22.69
C PRO A 117 -27.08 -9.19 -22.81
N ALA A 118 -27.49 -8.13 -23.51
CA ALA A 118 -28.90 -7.76 -23.67
C ALA A 118 -29.77 -8.88 -24.28
N TRP A 119 -29.17 -9.76 -25.08
CA TRP A 119 -29.84 -10.90 -25.72
C TRP A 119 -29.94 -12.15 -24.81
N ALA A 120 -29.22 -12.17 -23.69
CA ALA A 120 -29.21 -13.24 -22.70
C ALA A 120 -29.55 -12.71 -21.29
N VAL A 121 -30.44 -11.71 -21.23
CA VAL A 121 -30.92 -11.12 -19.98
C VAL A 121 -31.75 -12.11 -19.19
N GLY A 122 -31.68 -12.03 -17.87
CA GLY A 122 -32.44 -12.94 -17.01
C GLY A 122 -31.82 -13.23 -15.66
N GLY A 123 -30.77 -12.51 -15.27
CA GLY A 123 -30.06 -12.74 -14.02
C GLY A 123 -29.02 -11.67 -13.77
N TYR A 124 -28.28 -11.84 -12.69
CA TYR A 124 -27.10 -11.04 -12.35
C TYR A 124 -25.99 -11.97 -11.85
N VAL A 125 -24.78 -11.43 -11.71
CA VAL A 125 -23.61 -12.15 -11.20
C VAL A 125 -23.12 -11.47 -9.94
N ASP A 126 -22.75 -12.27 -8.94
CA ASP A 126 -22.12 -11.81 -7.70
C ASP A 126 -20.78 -12.54 -7.48
N PRO A 127 -19.70 -11.84 -7.13
CA PRO A 127 -19.57 -10.37 -7.09
C PRO A 127 -19.56 -9.75 -8.50
N GLY A 128 -19.84 -8.45 -8.60
CA GLY A 128 -19.96 -7.70 -9.86
C GLY A 128 -18.62 -7.26 -10.47
N SER A 129 -18.67 -6.36 -11.47
CA SER A 129 -17.47 -5.73 -12.02
C SER A 129 -16.72 -4.91 -10.95
N GLY A 130 -15.38 -4.90 -11.01
CA GLY A 130 -14.56 -4.15 -10.06
C GLY A 130 -13.11 -4.59 -10.07
N ASP A 131 -12.32 -4.03 -9.17
CA ASP A 131 -10.91 -4.37 -8.99
C ASP A 131 -10.75 -5.44 -7.91
N TYR A 132 -10.01 -6.48 -8.25
CA TYR A 132 -9.76 -7.63 -7.38
C TYR A 132 -8.26 -7.85 -7.21
N LEU A 133 -7.86 -8.37 -6.05
CA LEU A 133 -6.44 -8.63 -5.75
C LEU A 133 -5.81 -9.51 -6.84
N ALA A 134 -4.63 -9.12 -7.30
CA ALA A 134 -3.84 -9.92 -8.23
C ALA A 134 -3.55 -11.30 -7.64
N TYR A 135 -3.57 -12.31 -8.50
CA TYR A 135 -3.34 -13.72 -8.18
C TYR A 135 -4.30 -14.29 -7.14
N SER A 136 -5.47 -13.66 -6.95
CA SER A 136 -6.55 -14.19 -6.12
C SER A 136 -7.56 -15.00 -6.95
N THR A 137 -8.39 -15.78 -6.27
CA THR A 137 -9.53 -16.48 -6.87
C THR A 137 -10.84 -15.79 -6.48
N VAL A 138 -11.56 -15.29 -7.47
CA VAL A 138 -12.90 -14.70 -7.31
C VAL A 138 -13.95 -15.78 -7.60
N LYS A 139 -14.81 -16.07 -6.63
CA LYS A 139 -15.92 -17.02 -6.79
C LYS A 139 -17.14 -16.30 -7.35
N LEU A 140 -17.33 -16.39 -8.65
CA LEU A 140 -18.50 -15.86 -9.35
C LEU A 140 -19.70 -16.79 -9.15
N THR A 141 -20.86 -16.21 -8.89
CA THR A 141 -22.14 -16.90 -8.75
C THR A 141 -23.18 -16.22 -9.65
N ALA A 142 -23.75 -16.97 -10.59
CA ALA A 142 -24.86 -16.52 -11.41
C ALA A 142 -26.20 -16.71 -10.66
N HIS A 143 -26.99 -15.66 -10.59
CA HIS A 143 -28.30 -15.63 -9.97
C HIS A 143 -29.39 -15.37 -11.02
N PRO A 144 -30.06 -16.43 -11.54
CA PRO A 144 -31.20 -16.26 -12.42
C PRO A 144 -32.37 -15.59 -11.70
N LEU A 145 -33.07 -14.70 -12.40
CA LEU A 145 -34.35 -14.15 -11.98
C LEU A 145 -35.47 -15.17 -12.18
N SER A 146 -36.62 -14.92 -11.56
CA SER A 146 -37.80 -15.79 -11.69
C SER A 146 -38.19 -15.99 -13.16
N GLY A 147 -38.37 -17.25 -13.56
CA GLY A 147 -38.71 -17.63 -14.93
C GLY A 147 -37.52 -17.73 -15.88
N TYR A 148 -36.29 -17.58 -15.38
CA TYR A 148 -35.06 -17.74 -16.12
C TYR A 148 -34.17 -18.83 -15.52
N GLN A 149 -33.27 -19.38 -16.33
CA GLN A 149 -32.21 -20.28 -15.91
C GLN A 149 -30.86 -19.78 -16.43
N PHE A 150 -29.80 -20.03 -15.66
CA PHE A 150 -28.43 -19.81 -16.11
C PHE A 150 -28.06 -20.88 -17.14
N THR A 151 -27.43 -20.48 -18.24
CA THR A 151 -27.03 -21.40 -19.30
C THR A 151 -25.53 -21.67 -19.28
N SER A 152 -24.72 -20.62 -19.41
CA SER A 152 -23.26 -20.75 -19.40
C SER A 152 -22.53 -19.44 -19.10
N TRP A 153 -21.26 -19.58 -18.79
CA TRP A 153 -20.29 -18.48 -18.79
C TRP A 153 -19.63 -18.33 -20.17
N GLY A 154 -19.10 -17.15 -20.46
CA GLY A 154 -18.32 -16.86 -21.65
C GLY A 154 -17.11 -15.97 -21.38
N ARG A 155 -16.32 -15.73 -22.44
CA ARG A 155 -15.05 -14.98 -22.43
C ARG A 155 -14.00 -15.67 -21.56
N ASP A 156 -13.51 -15.00 -20.51
CA ASP A 156 -12.48 -15.52 -19.62
C ASP A 156 -13.03 -16.52 -18.58
N ALA A 157 -14.34 -16.78 -18.60
CA ALA A 157 -14.99 -17.87 -17.88
C ALA A 157 -15.66 -18.85 -18.84
N SER A 158 -15.96 -20.07 -18.36
CA SER A 158 -16.56 -21.11 -19.17
C SER A 158 -17.36 -22.13 -18.35
N GLY A 159 -18.14 -22.96 -19.03
CA GLY A 159 -18.93 -24.02 -18.42
C GLY A 159 -20.35 -23.57 -18.06
N THR A 160 -21.13 -24.53 -17.58
CA THR A 160 -22.58 -24.39 -17.30
C THR A 160 -22.91 -24.43 -15.81
N SER A 161 -21.91 -24.59 -14.95
CA SER A 161 -22.09 -24.47 -13.50
C SER A 161 -22.41 -23.01 -13.14
N PRO A 162 -23.46 -22.72 -12.36
CA PRO A 162 -23.77 -21.35 -11.93
C PRO A 162 -22.72 -20.79 -10.96
N ILE A 163 -21.77 -21.59 -10.50
CA ILE A 163 -20.61 -21.16 -9.71
C ILE A 163 -19.34 -21.37 -10.53
N TYR A 164 -18.49 -20.34 -10.61
CA TYR A 164 -17.20 -20.35 -11.31
C TYR A 164 -16.10 -19.72 -10.46
N ASN A 165 -14.96 -20.38 -10.35
CA ASN A 165 -13.78 -19.85 -9.66
C ASN A 165 -12.82 -19.22 -10.68
N LEU A 166 -12.78 -17.89 -10.74
CA LEU A 166 -11.96 -17.13 -11.66
C LEU A 166 -10.62 -16.75 -11.01
N TYR A 167 -9.50 -17.11 -11.64
CA TYR A 167 -8.16 -16.70 -11.19
C TYR A 167 -7.77 -15.36 -11.82
N MET A 168 -7.55 -14.33 -11.00
CA MET A 168 -7.23 -12.97 -11.43
C MET A 168 -5.72 -12.83 -11.68
N ASN A 169 -5.24 -13.30 -12.84
CA ASN A 169 -3.83 -13.16 -13.27
C ASN A 169 -3.60 -12.14 -14.38
N SER A 170 -4.65 -11.42 -14.76
CA SER A 170 -4.69 -10.31 -15.72
C SER A 170 -6.02 -9.61 -15.53
N ASP A 171 -6.25 -8.48 -16.21
CA ASP A 171 -7.60 -8.00 -16.43
C ASP A 171 -8.45 -9.09 -17.09
N LYS A 172 -9.72 -9.19 -16.67
CA LYS A 172 -10.66 -10.21 -17.09
C LYS A 172 -11.96 -9.62 -17.60
N ASN A 173 -12.53 -10.25 -18.61
CA ASN A 173 -13.87 -10.00 -19.09
C ASN A 173 -14.67 -11.30 -19.00
N VAL A 174 -15.81 -11.28 -18.32
CA VAL A 174 -16.70 -12.44 -18.14
C VAL A 174 -18.09 -12.08 -18.61
N GLU A 175 -18.64 -12.94 -19.47
CA GLU A 175 -20.04 -12.88 -19.86
C GLU A 175 -20.84 -13.97 -19.15
N ALA A 176 -22.05 -13.64 -18.68
CA ALA A 176 -23.00 -14.61 -18.13
C ALA A 176 -24.26 -14.63 -18.98
N TYR A 177 -24.69 -15.83 -19.36
CA TYR A 177 -25.86 -16.01 -20.22
C TYR A 177 -27.02 -16.64 -19.43
N PHE A 178 -28.21 -16.09 -19.63
CA PHE A 178 -29.46 -16.57 -19.06
C PHE A 178 -30.50 -16.75 -20.17
N GLU A 179 -31.42 -17.68 -19.98
CA GLU A 179 -32.55 -17.91 -20.89
C GLU A 179 -33.86 -18.09 -20.13
N LYS A 180 -34.99 -17.78 -20.77
CA LYS A 180 -36.31 -18.04 -20.19
C LYS A 180 -36.57 -19.55 -20.11
N VAL A 181 -37.08 -20.00 -18.97
CA VAL A 181 -37.56 -21.37 -18.81
C VAL A 181 -38.86 -21.53 -19.63
N PRO A 182 -38.94 -22.48 -20.58
CA PRO A 182 -40.16 -22.74 -21.34
C PRO A 182 -41.31 -23.14 -20.41
N VAL A 183 -42.47 -22.51 -20.55
CA VAL A 183 -43.69 -22.99 -19.88
C VAL A 183 -44.16 -24.25 -20.60
N PRO A 184 -44.37 -25.40 -19.94
CA PRO A 184 -44.94 -26.56 -20.60
C PRO A 184 -46.34 -26.23 -21.11
N GLU A 185 -46.55 -26.35 -22.43
CA GLU A 185 -47.89 -26.26 -23.02
C GLU A 185 -48.72 -27.47 -22.58
N TYR A 186 -49.56 -27.30 -21.55
CA TYR A 186 -50.61 -28.26 -21.26
C TYR A 186 -51.73 -28.10 -22.30
N ARG A 187 -51.59 -28.80 -23.44
CA ARG A 187 -52.72 -29.02 -24.37
C ARG A 187 -53.70 -30.01 -23.76
N GLY A 188 -54.52 -29.54 -22.81
CA GLY A 188 -55.67 -30.28 -22.33
C GLY A 188 -56.73 -30.33 -23.44
N THR A 189 -56.95 -31.49 -24.04
CA THR A 189 -58.13 -31.75 -24.87
C THR A 189 -59.36 -31.75 -23.97
N ILE A 190 -60.17 -30.70 -24.05
CA ILE A 190 -61.49 -30.67 -23.42
C ILE A 190 -62.42 -31.56 -24.27
N THR A 191 -62.57 -32.83 -23.90
CA THR A 191 -63.68 -33.64 -24.41
C THR A 191 -64.94 -33.27 -23.62
N LYS A 192 -65.85 -32.56 -24.29
CA LYS A 192 -67.21 -32.31 -23.78
C LYS A 192 -67.92 -33.67 -23.67
N LYS A 193 -68.36 -34.04 -22.47
CA LYS A 193 -69.20 -35.21 -22.23
C LYS A 193 -70.65 -34.81 -22.57
N GLU A 194 -71.26 -35.56 -23.49
CA GLU A 194 -72.70 -35.46 -23.84
C GLU A 194 -73.60 -35.91 -22.69
#